data_AF-A0A8T3Z7L4-F1
#
_entry.id   AF-A0A8T3Z7L4-F1
#
_cell.length_a   1.000
_cell.length_b   1.000
_cell.length_c   1.000
_cell.angle_alpha   90.00
_cell.angle_beta   90.00
_cell.angle_gamma   90.00
#
_symmetry.space_group_name_H-M   'P 1'
#
loop_
_entity.id
_entity.type
_entity.pdbx_description
1 polymer ?
#
loop_
_entity_poly.entity_id
_entity_poly.type
_entity_poly.pdbx_seq_one_letter_code
_entity_poly.pdbx_strand_id
1 'polypeptide(L)'
;MGKIEFTAENVMNCLCSTCPVQATSDCVKGKIKKIQEMMAEDVDIATMIGPADVPGVYCASGKANCNDLYFHEECQCVECPVFKENELMKGEPMGYFCRDGAAK
;
A
#
# COMPACT_ATOMS: atom_id res chain seq x y z
N MET A 1 9.42 -13.93 6.93
CA MET A 1 9.19 -12.47 6.87
C MET A 1 7.85 -12.17 7.51
N GLY A 2 7.81 -11.19 8.41
CA GLY A 2 6.67 -10.90 9.25
C GLY A 2 5.43 -10.65 8.41
N LYS A 3 4.36 -11.42 8.67
CA LYS A 3 3.03 -11.06 8.17
C LYS A 3 2.66 -9.76 8.86
N ILE A 4 2.78 -8.64 8.15
CA ILE A 4 2.21 -7.39 8.64
C ILE A 4 0.70 -7.60 8.75
N GLU A 5 0.16 -7.44 9.95
CA GLU A 5 -1.28 -7.58 10.15
C GLU A 5 -2.01 -6.45 9.42
N PHE A 6 -3.08 -6.82 8.73
CA PHE A 6 -3.92 -5.85 8.04
C PHE A 6 -4.90 -5.22 9.03
N THR A 7 -4.44 -4.15 9.69
CA THR A 7 -5.24 -3.34 10.61
C THR A 7 -5.44 -1.94 10.04
N ALA A 8 -6.53 -1.28 10.42
CA ALA A 8 -6.79 0.11 10.02
C ALA A 8 -5.65 1.06 10.44
N GLU A 9 -5.00 0.78 11.56
CA GLU A 9 -3.82 1.50 12.05
C GLU A 9 -2.62 1.35 11.12
N ASN A 10 -2.27 0.11 10.74
CA ASN A 10 -1.17 -0.15 9.80
C ASN A 10 -1.48 0.43 8.41
N VAL A 11 -2.76 0.46 8.03
CA VAL A 11 -3.22 1.11 6.81
C VAL A 11 -2.96 2.62 6.85
N MET A 12 -3.37 3.29 7.91
CA MET A 12 -3.17 4.72 8.09
C MET A 12 -1.69 5.09 8.16
N ASN A 13 -0.88 4.28 8.86
CA ASN A 13 0.56 4.52 9.01
C ASN A 13 1.33 4.36 7.69
N CYS A 14 0.82 3.57 6.74
CA CYS A 14 1.47 3.35 5.45
C CYS A 14 0.70 3.91 4.26
N LEU A 15 -0.33 4.73 4.50
CA LEU A 15 -1.04 5.40 3.43
C LEU A 15 -0.11 6.41 2.76
N CYS A 16 0.50 6.00 1.64
CA CYS A 16 1.39 6.84 0.86
C CYS A 16 0.56 7.84 0.04
N SER A 17 0.09 8.90 0.70
CA SER A 17 -0.74 9.96 0.10
C SER A 17 0.00 10.79 -0.97
N THR A 18 1.33 10.71 -0.98
CA THR A 18 2.20 11.47 -1.91
C THR A 18 3.01 10.57 -2.84
N CYS A 19 2.73 9.26 -2.90
CA CYS A 19 3.53 8.32 -3.69
C CYS A 19 3.54 8.71 -5.18
N PRO A 20 4.67 9.15 -5.75
CA PRO A 20 4.71 9.62 -7.14
C PRO A 20 4.30 8.52 -8.13
N VAL A 21 4.66 7.26 -7.83
CA VAL A 21 4.29 6.07 -8.61
C VAL A 21 2.76 5.84 -8.70
N GLN A 22 2.00 6.36 -7.74
CA GLN A 22 0.54 6.24 -7.64
C GLN A 22 -0.21 7.55 -7.97
N ALA A 23 0.50 8.69 -8.01
CA ALA A 23 -0.11 10.02 -8.10
C ALA A 23 -0.98 10.21 -9.35
N THR A 24 -0.59 9.58 -10.46
CA THR A 24 -1.31 9.69 -11.74
C THR A 24 -2.27 8.53 -12.00
N SER A 25 -2.23 7.46 -11.21
CA SER A 25 -3.03 6.24 -11.41
C SER A 25 -4.52 6.49 -11.15
N ASP A 26 -5.35 6.17 -12.14
CA ASP A 26 -6.80 6.25 -12.02
C ASP A 26 -7.36 5.07 -11.22
N CYS A 27 -6.71 3.90 -11.30
CA CYS A 27 -7.02 2.76 -10.42
C CYS A 27 -6.86 3.12 -8.94
N VAL A 28 -5.77 3.80 -8.58
CA VAL A 28 -5.52 4.24 -7.20
C VAL A 28 -6.56 5.27 -6.77
N LYS A 29 -6.83 6.30 -7.57
CA LYS A 29 -7.86 7.31 -7.27
C LYS A 29 -9.24 6.67 -7.05
N GLY A 30 -9.62 5.72 -7.92
CA GLY A 30 -10.89 5.00 -7.81
C GLY A 30 -11.00 4.17 -6.53
N LYS A 31 -9.92 3.47 -6.17
CA LYS A 31 -9.86 2.69 -4.92
C LYS A 31 -9.91 3.59 -3.68
N ILE A 32 -9.19 4.71 -3.66
CA ILE A 32 -9.24 5.70 -2.56
C ILE A 32 -10.66 6.25 -2.39
N LYS A 33 -11.31 6.64 -3.49
CA LYS A 33 -12.69 7.14 -3.46
C LYS A 33 -13.66 6.11 -2.86
N LYS A 34 -13.53 4.84 -3.27
CA LYS A 34 -14.34 3.74 -2.74
C LYS A 34 -14.11 3.53 -1.24
N ILE A 35 -12.86 3.61 -0.78
CA ILE A 35 -12.52 3.52 0.65
C ILE A 35 -13.16 4.67 1.41
N GLN A 36 -13.07 5.91 0.92
CA GLN A 36 -13.70 7.07 1.54
C GLN A 36 -15.23 6.95 1.62
N GLU A 37 -15.86 6.42 0.57
CA GLU A 37 -17.31 6.13 0.56
C GLU A 37 -17.67 5.08 1.62
N MET A 38 -16.90 3.99 1.73
CA MET A 38 -17.11 2.97 2.77
C MET A 38 -16.90 3.53 4.18
N MET A 39 -15.89 4.37 4.41
CA MET A 39 -15.69 5.04 5.70
C MET A 39 -16.87 5.94 6.07
N ALA A 40 -17.43 6.66 5.09
CA ALA A 40 -18.57 7.54 5.30
C ALA A 40 -19.87 6.78 5.62
N GLU A 41 -19.96 5.51 5.22
CA GLU A 41 -21.08 4.61 5.51
C GLU A 41 -20.89 3.78 6.80
N ASP A 42 -19.85 4.08 7.61
CA ASP A 42 -19.46 3.31 8.82
C ASP A 42 -19.24 1.81 8.55
N VAL A 43 -18.80 1.49 7.33
CA VAL A 43 -18.54 0.14 6.85
C VAL A 43 -17.15 -0.31 7.28
N ASP A 44 -17.04 -1.47 7.94
CA ASP A 44 -15.73 -2.02 8.31
C ASP A 44 -14.97 -2.51 7.06
N ILE A 45 -14.11 -1.64 6.55
CA ILE A 45 -13.26 -1.84 5.37
C ILE A 45 -12.47 -3.16 5.44
N ALA A 46 -12.01 -3.53 6.63
CA ALA A 46 -11.18 -4.72 6.82
C ALA A 46 -11.95 -6.02 6.56
N THR A 47 -13.28 -5.99 6.64
CA THR A 47 -14.16 -7.14 6.33
C THR A 47 -14.57 -7.20 4.86
N MET A 48 -14.40 -6.12 4.09
CA MET A 48 -14.95 -5.98 2.74
C MET A 48 -13.92 -5.90 1.62
N ILE A 49 -12.71 -5.45 1.91
CA ILE A 49 -11.62 -5.41 0.93
C ILE A 49 -10.32 -5.92 1.52
N GLY A 50 -9.56 -6.63 0.69
CA GLY A 50 -8.30 -7.22 1.08
C GLY A 50 -7.13 -6.22 1.07
N PRO A 51 -5.98 -6.60 1.65
CA PRO A 51 -4.80 -5.75 1.71
C PRO A 51 -4.26 -5.28 0.35
N ALA A 52 -4.52 -6.03 -0.73
CA ALA A 52 -4.11 -5.68 -2.08
C ALA A 52 -5.08 -4.68 -2.78
N ASP A 53 -6.19 -4.36 -2.13
CA ASP A 53 -7.21 -3.43 -2.64
C ASP A 53 -7.15 -2.05 -2.00
N VAL A 54 -6.27 -1.84 -1.03
CA VAL A 54 -6.03 -0.56 -0.39
C VAL A 54 -4.76 0.07 -0.96
N PRO A 55 -4.85 1.12 -1.79
CA PRO A 55 -3.69 1.89 -2.20
C PRO A 55 -3.00 2.51 -0.99
N GLY A 56 -1.67 2.56 -1.01
CA GLY A 56 -0.85 2.98 0.14
C GLY A 56 -0.28 1.81 0.93
N VAL A 57 -1.07 0.80 1.29
CA VAL A 57 -0.55 -0.36 2.03
C VAL A 57 0.27 -1.32 1.20
N TYR A 58 0.41 -1.14 -0.12
CA TYR A 58 1.24 -2.02 -0.94
C TYR A 58 2.63 -2.24 -0.33
N CYS A 59 3.22 -1.17 0.22
CA CYS A 59 4.50 -1.21 0.95
C CYS A 59 4.54 -2.18 2.15
N ALA A 60 3.38 -2.49 2.73
CA ALA A 60 3.21 -3.36 3.87
C ALA A 60 2.52 -4.71 3.51
N SER A 61 1.69 -4.72 2.47
CA SER A 61 0.77 -5.83 2.14
C SER A 61 1.15 -6.62 0.90
N GLY A 62 2.04 -6.10 0.05
CA GLY A 62 2.53 -6.76 -1.17
C GLY A 62 2.23 -5.97 -2.45
N LYS A 63 2.32 -6.66 -3.60
CA LYS A 63 2.31 -6.04 -4.93
C LYS A 63 1.04 -5.23 -5.19
N ALA A 64 1.20 -4.05 -5.79
CA ALA A 64 0.06 -3.26 -6.25
C ALA A 64 -0.73 -4.01 -7.34
N ASN A 65 -2.05 -4.01 -7.20
CA ASN A 65 -2.96 -4.58 -8.19
C ASN A 65 -3.37 -3.59 -9.31
N CYS A 66 -2.90 -2.34 -9.22
CA CYS A 66 -3.12 -1.34 -10.26
C CYS A 66 -2.07 -1.50 -11.36
N ASN A 67 -2.52 -1.59 -12.61
CA ASN A 67 -1.66 -1.79 -13.78
C ASN A 67 -1.22 -0.48 -14.45
N ASP A 68 -1.73 0.65 -13.98
CA ASP A 68 -1.48 2.01 -14.48
C ASP A 68 -0.52 2.79 -13.56
N LEU A 69 0.26 2.08 -12.73
CA LEU A 69 1.30 2.67 -11.91
C LEU A 69 2.50 3.11 -12.78
N TYR A 70 3.03 4.29 -12.52
CA TYR A 70 4.13 4.86 -13.29
C TYR A 70 5.48 4.56 -12.63
N PHE A 71 6.01 3.36 -12.89
CA PHE A 71 7.25 2.85 -12.27
C PHE A 71 8.56 3.49 -12.78
N HIS A 72 8.48 4.56 -13.58
CA HIS A 72 9.64 5.43 -13.79
C HIS A 72 9.98 6.22 -12.53
N GLU A 73 8.96 6.49 -11.69
CA GLU A 73 9.14 7.03 -10.35
C GLU A 73 9.35 5.90 -9.34
N GLU A 74 10.00 6.22 -8.21
CA GLU A 74 10.29 5.26 -7.15
C GLU A 74 9.12 5.08 -6.16
N CYS A 75 8.94 3.85 -5.68
CA CYS A 75 8.05 3.58 -4.56
C CYS A 75 8.68 4.15 -3.27
N GLN A 76 8.02 5.11 -2.60
CA GLN A 76 8.52 5.70 -1.35
C GLN A 76 8.22 4.83 -0.10
N CYS A 77 8.33 3.50 -0.21
CA CYS A 77 8.00 2.59 0.89
C CYS A 77 8.89 2.77 2.13
N VAL A 78 10.08 3.35 1.96
CA VAL A 78 10.98 3.69 3.07
C VAL A 78 10.38 4.71 4.05
N GLU A 79 9.38 5.48 3.62
CA GLU A 79 8.68 6.45 4.48
C GLU A 79 7.54 5.82 5.29
N CYS A 80 7.12 4.59 4.97
CA CYS A 80 6.11 3.85 5.72
C CYS A 80 6.73 3.30 7.02
N PRO A 81 6.27 3.74 8.21
CA PRO A 81 6.80 3.29 9.49
C PRO A 81 6.74 1.77 9.64
N VAL A 82 5.67 1.13 9.16
CA VAL A 82 5.53 -0.33 9.23
C VAL A 82 6.61 -1.02 8.38
N PHE A 83 6.97 -0.46 7.22
CA PHE A 83 8.05 -0.98 6.39
C PHE A 83 9.40 -0.86 7.09
N LYS A 84 9.63 0.25 7.80
CA LYS A 84 10.85 0.52 8.56
C LYS A 84 10.96 -0.36 9.81
N GLU A 85 9.90 -0.46 10.59
CA GLU A 85 9.83 -1.22 11.85
C GLU A 85 9.99 -2.73 11.61
N ASN A 86 9.52 -3.23 10.47
CA ASN A 86 9.70 -4.63 10.07
C ASN A 86 11.03 -4.88 9.31
N GLU A 87 11.93 -3.89 9.27
CA GLU A 87 13.24 -3.94 8.63
C GLU A 87 13.24 -4.42 7.17
N LEU A 88 12.15 -4.16 6.44
CA LEU A 88 11.92 -4.70 5.08
C LEU A 88 12.90 -4.16 4.03
N MET A 89 13.59 -3.06 4.34
CA MET A 89 14.70 -2.51 3.55
C MET A 89 15.91 -3.44 3.47
N LYS A 90 16.06 -4.41 4.40
CA LYS A 90 17.15 -5.39 4.41
C LYS A 90 16.83 -6.63 3.56
N GLY A 91 15.57 -6.81 3.18
CA GLY A 91 15.14 -7.93 2.33
C GLY A 91 15.51 -7.66 0.87
N GLU A 92 15.75 -8.74 0.12
CA GLU A 92 16.05 -8.60 -1.30
C GLU A 92 14.84 -8.92 -2.19
N PRO A 93 14.59 -8.08 -3.20
CA PRO A 93 15.25 -6.79 -3.49
C PRO A 93 14.60 -5.59 -2.79
N MET A 94 15.38 -4.52 -2.68
CA MET A 94 14.99 -3.29 -1.98
C MET A 94 13.83 -2.59 -2.70
N GLY A 95 12.80 -2.17 -1.96
CA GLY A 95 11.64 -1.44 -2.51
C GLY A 95 10.56 -2.30 -3.17
N TYR A 96 10.62 -3.62 -3.04
CA TYR A 96 9.80 -4.59 -3.79
C TYR A 96 8.29 -4.46 -3.61
N PHE A 97 7.82 -3.95 -2.49
CA PHE A 97 6.41 -4.09 -2.12
C PHE A 97 5.41 -3.40 -3.06
N CYS A 98 5.71 -2.24 -3.66
CA CYS A 98 4.76 -1.60 -4.58
C CYS A 98 4.82 -2.09 -6.05
N ARG A 99 5.98 -2.55 -6.54
CA ARG A 99 6.18 -2.99 -7.94
C ARG A 99 6.31 -4.49 -8.10
N ASP A 100 7.12 -5.11 -7.26
CA ASP A 100 7.68 -6.45 -7.47
C ASP A 100 7.19 -7.49 -6.43
N GLY A 101 6.41 -7.08 -5.42
CA GLY A 101 5.81 -7.95 -4.41
C GLY A 101 6.57 -7.99 -3.08
N ALA A 102 6.39 -9.02 -2.27
CA ALA A 102 7.14 -9.11 -1.02
C ALA A 102 8.65 -9.31 -1.30
N ALA A 103 9.50 -8.66 -0.53
CA ALA A 103 10.93 -9.02 -0.48
C ALA A 103 11.10 -10.48 0.00
N LYS A 104 12.31 -11.05 -0.07
CA LYS A 104 12.66 -12.38 0.47
C LYS A 104 13.51 -12.29 1.73
#